data_AF-A0A9D8JKG0-F1
#
_entry.id   AF-A0A9D8JKG0-F1
#
_cell.length_a   1.000
_cell.length_b   1.000
_cell.length_c   1.000
_cell.angle_alpha   90.00
_cell.angle_beta   90.00
_cell.angle_gamma   90.00
#
_symmetry.space_group_name_H-M   'P 1'
#
loop_
_entity.id
_entity.type
_entity.pdbx_description
1 polymer ?
#
loop_
_entity_poly.entity_id
_entity_poly.type
_entity_poly.pdbx_seq_one_letter_code
_entity_poly.pdbx_strand_id
1 'polypeptide(L)'
;MQRFTDRVVWITGGGSGIGRAVALEFAREGASVAVSGRRMEKLSETVAAIETMGGRALAVPCDVMDEASIAAAVLCVAETWGRIDVAVANAGYSVMGRIEDLNLEYWQRQFDVNVFGLVATVRAALPELQKTQGRVVLLGSVAGFVPFPKGAVYAASKAAVRMIGETLSAELRGSGVSCTTVHPAYVESEILRVDNDGRLREDRKDPRPRRLVWKADKAAKAIVNASYHRRREVVLSAYGKIAVGINRLAPGLLSKMMGRGTGAKGRAASSAQVRRVEMVGEPKYITIDRSPGTAAIYLRSLLRMPGRPHQGVLTSECERTLKSIEASQFGVRINPSRLAQFREVCGSPNNGFVVPPAYLECLFLGPMAEIVLSKAFPFSPFGLIHTQQRITLLRPIDPDETLDLSCRLAEIRETIRGFEIDFALRVDTAGSEVWNGTTTVLSRNKQVRSGRGTGRTKTKPMPWIQNEEPFQSIRIHVPENTGRRYAAASGDWNPHHLYAATARLLGYRRPIAHGMWTFARVLAVIEADRPFTFPIEVNALFKRPIFMPTEIEIRLLDEQKPGGSTRSVRFEARDSRSGEPHMNGSMQG
;
A
#
# COMPACT_ATOMS: atom_id res chain seq x y z
N MET A 1 38.82 2.68 7.33
CA MET A 1 39.36 2.27 8.64
C MET A 1 38.75 0.93 9.00
N GLN A 2 39.57 -0.07 9.32
CA GLN A 2 39.11 -1.37 9.78
C GLN A 2 38.47 -1.23 11.16
N ARG A 3 37.27 -1.78 11.35
CA ARG A 3 36.45 -1.57 12.56
C ARG A 3 36.62 -2.65 13.63
N PHE A 4 37.18 -3.79 13.27
CA PHE A 4 37.29 -4.98 14.11
C PHE A 4 38.74 -5.47 14.22
N THR A 5 39.73 -4.60 13.99
CA THR A 5 41.14 -4.88 14.26
C THR A 5 41.31 -5.39 15.71
N ASP A 6 42.06 -6.48 15.87
CA ASP A 6 42.32 -7.19 17.13
C ASP A 6 41.07 -7.75 17.83
N ARG A 7 39.96 -7.90 17.11
CA ARG A 7 38.73 -8.53 17.62
C ARG A 7 38.63 -9.97 17.13
N VAL A 8 38.11 -10.82 18.01
CA VAL A 8 37.81 -12.22 17.70
C VAL A 8 36.32 -12.40 17.45
N VAL A 9 35.99 -12.99 16.31
CA VAL A 9 34.61 -13.24 15.89
C VAL A 9 34.40 -14.73 15.73
N TRP A 10 33.43 -15.29 16.44
CA TRP A 10 32.99 -16.67 16.29
C TRP A 10 31.64 -16.74 15.58
N ILE A 11 31.52 -17.58 14.54
CA ILE A 11 30.34 -17.66 13.66
C ILE A 11 29.90 -19.12 13.50
N THR A 12 28.69 -19.45 13.97
CA THR A 12 28.08 -20.76 13.68
C THR A 12 27.44 -20.77 12.29
N GLY A 13 27.50 -21.90 11.60
CA GLY A 13 27.07 -22.00 10.20
C GLY A 13 27.94 -21.19 9.23
N GLY A 14 29.23 -21.03 9.53
CA GLY A 14 30.15 -20.16 8.79
C GLY A 14 30.64 -20.71 7.44
N GLY A 15 30.29 -21.95 7.07
CA GLY A 15 30.84 -22.61 5.87
C GLY A 15 30.13 -22.27 4.54
N SER A 16 28.90 -21.75 4.57
CA SER A 16 28.21 -21.36 3.32
C SER A 16 27.21 -20.21 3.53
N GLY A 17 26.65 -19.72 2.42
CA GLY A 17 25.61 -18.68 2.41
C GLY A 17 25.98 -17.41 3.19
N ILE A 18 25.05 -16.95 4.03
CA ILE A 18 25.19 -15.72 4.82
C ILE A 18 26.34 -15.84 5.82
N GLY A 19 26.50 -16.99 6.50
CA GLY A 19 27.55 -17.19 7.48
C GLY A 19 28.94 -17.02 6.89
N ARG A 20 29.20 -17.64 5.74
CA ARG A 20 30.47 -17.46 4.99
C ARG A 20 30.69 -16.02 4.57
N ALA A 21 29.66 -15.35 4.04
CA ALA A 21 29.78 -13.96 3.62
C ALA A 21 30.07 -13.01 4.80
N VAL A 22 29.45 -13.25 5.96
CA VAL A 22 29.68 -12.52 7.20
C VAL A 22 31.10 -12.77 7.72
N ALA A 23 31.58 -14.01 7.66
CA ALA A 23 32.97 -14.36 8.02
C ALA A 23 34.00 -13.58 7.20
N LEU A 24 33.84 -13.59 5.87
CA LEU A 24 34.69 -12.85 4.94
C LEU A 24 34.65 -11.34 5.20
N GLU A 25 33.48 -10.79 5.53
CA GLU A 25 33.34 -9.36 5.80
C GLU A 25 33.97 -8.94 7.15
N PHE A 26 33.82 -9.74 8.20
CA PHE A 26 34.54 -9.49 9.46
C PHE A 26 36.06 -9.54 9.28
N ALA A 27 36.56 -10.49 8.47
CA ALA A 27 37.98 -10.56 8.15
C ALA A 27 38.47 -9.32 7.38
N ARG A 28 37.71 -8.80 6.40
CA ARG A 28 38.03 -7.52 5.72
C ARG A 28 38.14 -6.34 6.69
N GLU A 29 37.34 -6.38 7.75
CA GLU A 29 37.31 -5.37 8.79
C GLU A 29 38.36 -5.59 9.89
N GLY A 30 39.31 -6.52 9.68
CA GLY A 30 40.48 -6.73 10.54
C GLY A 30 40.31 -7.76 11.67
N ALA A 31 39.17 -8.47 11.72
CA ALA A 31 38.92 -9.47 12.75
C ALA A 31 39.69 -10.79 12.51
N SER A 32 39.99 -11.50 13.59
CA SER A 32 40.30 -12.93 13.55
C SER A 32 39.00 -13.73 13.62
N VAL A 33 38.76 -14.62 12.66
CA VAL A 33 37.42 -15.20 12.47
C VAL A 33 37.43 -16.72 12.63
N ALA A 34 36.73 -17.22 13.65
CA ALA A 34 36.44 -18.63 13.79
C ALA A 34 35.10 -18.96 13.13
N VAL A 35 35.09 -19.93 12.22
CA VAL A 35 33.88 -20.45 11.58
C VAL A 35 33.60 -21.87 12.04
N SER A 36 32.35 -22.12 12.43
CA SER A 36 31.93 -23.41 12.96
C SER A 36 30.75 -24.02 12.21
N GLY A 37 30.69 -25.35 12.19
CA GLY A 37 29.65 -26.13 11.55
C GLY A 37 30.05 -27.60 11.39
N ARG A 38 29.16 -28.40 10.80
CA ARG A 38 29.32 -29.86 10.67
C ARG A 38 30.18 -30.30 9.48
N ARG A 39 30.26 -29.48 8.43
CA ARG A 39 30.93 -29.82 7.16
C ARG A 39 32.31 -29.18 7.11
N MET A 40 33.34 -29.92 7.55
CA MET A 40 34.71 -29.40 7.63
C MET A 40 35.22 -28.88 6.30
N GLU A 41 34.96 -29.56 5.19
CA GLU A 41 35.35 -29.13 3.84
C GLU A 41 34.90 -27.69 3.54
N LYS A 42 33.63 -27.36 3.86
CA LYS A 42 33.07 -26.01 3.64
C LYS A 42 33.62 -24.95 4.60
N LEU A 43 34.01 -25.35 5.81
CA LEU A 43 34.69 -24.46 6.74
C LEU A 43 36.12 -24.16 6.23
N SER A 44 36.84 -25.18 5.78
CA SER A 44 38.19 -25.01 5.20
C SER A 44 38.18 -24.13 3.95
N GLU A 45 37.19 -24.27 3.06
CA GLU A 45 36.99 -23.33 1.93
C GLU A 45 36.81 -21.88 2.37
N THR A 46 36.18 -21.66 3.53
CA THR A 46 35.97 -20.31 4.09
C THR A 46 37.23 -19.76 4.73
N VAL A 47 37.96 -20.59 5.48
CA VAL A 47 39.27 -20.26 6.07
C VAL A 47 40.25 -19.88 4.97
N ALA A 48 40.43 -20.72 3.96
CA ALA A 48 41.35 -20.46 2.85
C ALA A 48 41.01 -19.15 2.11
N ALA A 49 39.72 -18.85 1.94
CA ALA A 49 39.30 -17.58 1.34
C ALA A 49 39.62 -16.35 2.22
N ILE A 50 39.57 -16.48 3.55
CA ILE A 50 39.98 -15.42 4.47
C ILE A 50 41.50 -15.24 4.46
N GLU A 51 42.27 -16.33 4.48
CA GLU A 51 43.73 -16.31 4.45
C GLU A 51 44.26 -15.74 3.13
N THR A 52 43.63 -16.05 2.01
CA THR A 52 43.95 -15.46 0.68
C THR A 52 43.79 -13.94 0.69
N MET A 53 42.92 -13.39 1.54
CA MET A 53 42.71 -11.95 1.71
C MET A 53 43.62 -11.35 2.78
N GLY A 54 44.58 -12.11 3.32
CA GLY A 54 45.50 -11.70 4.39
C GLY A 54 44.89 -11.69 5.79
N GLY A 55 43.70 -12.28 5.97
CA GLY A 55 43.05 -12.38 7.27
C GLY A 55 43.46 -13.62 8.06
N ARG A 56 43.10 -13.66 9.34
CA ARG A 56 43.28 -14.83 10.22
C ARG A 56 41.96 -15.55 10.39
N ALA A 57 41.94 -16.87 10.17
CA ALA A 57 40.74 -17.67 10.38
C ALA A 57 41.02 -19.04 10.98
N LEU A 58 40.00 -19.62 11.61
CA LEU A 58 40.04 -20.94 12.22
C LEU A 58 38.75 -21.70 11.88
N ALA A 59 38.87 -22.95 11.43
CA ALA A 59 37.73 -23.84 11.25
C ALA A 59 37.58 -24.70 12.52
N VAL A 60 36.41 -24.64 13.16
CA VAL A 60 36.14 -25.41 14.39
C VAL A 60 34.90 -26.28 14.19
N PRO A 61 35.02 -27.63 14.19
CA PRO A 61 33.87 -28.51 14.05
C PRO A 61 32.88 -28.26 15.18
N CYS A 62 31.60 -28.11 14.83
CA CYS A 62 30.56 -27.85 15.81
C CYS A 62 29.19 -28.30 15.29
N ASP A 63 28.50 -29.15 16.03
CA ASP A 63 27.07 -29.34 15.89
C ASP A 63 26.33 -28.50 16.93
N VAL A 64 25.46 -27.59 16.47
CA VAL A 64 24.71 -26.70 17.36
C VAL A 64 23.58 -27.43 18.11
N MET A 65 23.32 -28.68 17.79
CA MET A 65 22.40 -29.53 18.56
C MET A 65 23.09 -30.25 19.73
N ASP A 66 24.42 -30.17 19.83
CA ASP A 66 25.21 -30.79 20.89
C ASP A 66 25.88 -29.72 21.75
N GLU A 67 25.41 -29.56 22.99
CA GLU A 67 25.95 -28.58 23.94
C GLU A 67 27.45 -28.80 24.23
N ALA A 68 27.93 -30.04 24.25
CA ALA A 68 29.34 -30.34 24.45
C ALA A 68 30.17 -29.89 23.25
N SER A 69 29.67 -30.10 22.03
CA SER A 69 30.29 -29.61 20.80
C SER A 69 30.37 -28.08 20.76
N ILE A 70 29.33 -27.38 21.23
CA ILE A 70 29.32 -25.92 21.35
C ILE A 70 30.36 -25.45 22.37
N ALA A 71 30.40 -26.06 23.56
CA ALA A 71 31.34 -25.70 24.62
C ALA A 71 32.79 -25.91 24.18
N ALA A 72 33.09 -27.04 23.52
CA ALA A 72 34.40 -27.31 22.95
C ALA A 72 34.79 -26.27 21.88
N ALA A 73 33.83 -25.83 21.06
CA ALA A 73 34.11 -24.78 20.07
C ALA A 73 34.44 -23.44 20.71
N VAL A 74 33.71 -23.02 21.75
CA VAL A 74 34.01 -21.79 22.51
C VAL A 74 35.40 -21.87 23.15
N LEU A 75 35.72 -22.99 23.80
CA LEU A 75 37.03 -23.21 24.42
C LEU A 75 38.16 -23.14 23.39
N CYS A 76 38.03 -23.85 22.26
CA CYS A 76 39.03 -23.83 21.19
C CYS A 76 39.32 -22.40 20.69
N VAL A 77 38.28 -21.59 20.46
CA VAL A 77 38.45 -20.20 20.01
C VAL A 77 39.08 -19.33 21.11
N ALA A 78 38.63 -19.49 22.36
CA ALA A 78 39.14 -18.74 23.50
C ALA A 78 40.60 -19.10 23.81
N GLU A 79 41.02 -20.36 23.71
CA GLU A 79 42.41 -20.78 23.90
C GLU A 79 43.31 -20.30 22.76
N THR A 80 42.81 -20.32 21.52
CA THR A 80 43.60 -19.92 20.34
C THR A 80 43.91 -18.42 20.32
N TRP A 81 42.96 -17.57 20.71
CA TRP A 81 43.09 -16.12 20.59
C TRP A 81 42.86 -15.34 21.88
N GLY A 82 42.67 -16.03 23.01
CA GLY A 82 42.54 -15.45 24.36
C GLY A 82 41.22 -14.74 24.65
N ARG A 83 40.31 -14.64 23.67
CA ARG A 83 39.09 -13.81 23.77
C ARG A 83 38.04 -14.19 22.73
N ILE A 84 36.79 -13.80 22.99
CA ILE A 84 35.74 -13.69 21.98
C ILE A 84 35.08 -12.31 22.15
N ASP A 85 35.07 -11.50 21.09
CA ASP A 85 34.46 -10.16 21.07
C ASP A 85 33.09 -10.15 20.41
N VAL A 86 32.84 -11.05 19.47
CA VAL A 86 31.58 -11.17 18.75
C VAL A 86 31.21 -12.64 18.57
N ALA A 87 30.02 -13.03 19.00
CA ALA A 87 29.43 -14.33 18.67
C ALA A 87 28.25 -14.14 17.73
N VAL A 88 28.28 -14.82 16.57
CA VAL A 88 27.24 -14.77 15.55
C VAL A 88 26.52 -16.12 15.52
N ALA A 89 25.35 -16.17 16.14
CA ALA A 89 24.45 -17.32 16.07
C ALA A 89 23.70 -17.31 14.74
N ASN A 90 24.31 -17.95 13.73
CA ASN A 90 23.82 -17.96 12.35
C ASN A 90 23.39 -19.35 11.86
N ALA A 91 23.87 -20.43 12.47
CA ALA A 91 23.48 -21.79 12.07
C ALA A 91 21.95 -21.94 12.00
N GLY A 92 21.48 -22.52 10.90
CA GLY A 92 20.06 -22.71 10.67
C GLY A 92 19.75 -23.22 9.27
N TYR A 93 18.55 -23.77 9.13
CA TYR A 93 18.01 -24.25 7.87
C TYR A 93 16.50 -24.00 7.83
N SER A 94 15.85 -24.39 6.73
CA SER A 94 14.41 -24.18 6.56
C SER A 94 13.69 -25.46 6.14
N VAL A 95 12.74 -25.89 6.97
CA VAL A 95 11.72 -26.87 6.62
C VAL A 95 10.58 -26.15 5.91
N MET A 96 10.16 -26.71 4.76
CA MET A 96 9.04 -26.20 3.97
C MET A 96 8.00 -27.31 3.73
N GLY A 97 6.74 -26.98 3.93
CA GLY A 97 5.61 -27.91 3.76
C GLY A 97 4.33 -27.31 4.33
N ARG A 98 3.17 -27.78 3.88
CA ARG A 98 1.92 -27.40 4.55
C ARG A 98 1.89 -28.06 5.93
N ILE A 99 1.10 -27.51 6.85
CA ILE A 99 1.05 -28.03 8.22
C ILE A 99 0.58 -29.49 8.21
N GLU A 100 -0.40 -29.81 7.37
CA GLU A 100 -0.92 -31.17 7.21
C GLU A 100 0.08 -32.16 6.55
N ASP A 101 1.09 -31.66 5.84
CA ASP A 101 2.07 -32.48 5.11
C ASP A 101 3.34 -32.77 5.94
N LEU A 102 3.51 -32.11 7.09
CA LEU A 102 4.73 -32.18 7.91
C LEU A 102 4.49 -32.96 9.20
N ASN A 103 5.28 -34.00 9.43
CA ASN A 103 5.32 -34.69 10.73
C ASN A 103 5.98 -33.82 11.81
N LEU A 104 5.76 -34.16 13.09
CA LEU A 104 6.30 -33.39 14.22
C LEU A 104 7.82 -33.44 14.33
N GLU A 105 8.48 -34.47 13.81
CA GLU A 105 9.94 -34.58 13.79
C GLU A 105 10.57 -33.43 12.99
N TYR A 106 9.99 -33.04 11.86
CA TYR A 106 10.43 -31.86 11.12
C TYR A 106 10.27 -30.55 11.91
N TRP A 107 9.23 -30.45 12.74
CA TRP A 107 9.05 -29.29 13.63
C TRP A 107 10.09 -29.25 14.72
N GLN A 108 10.32 -30.38 15.39
CA GLN A 108 11.33 -30.51 16.44
C GLN A 108 12.70 -30.16 15.91
N ARG A 109 13.16 -30.82 14.84
CA ARG A 109 14.47 -30.58 14.24
C ARG A 109 14.65 -29.12 13.78
N GLN A 110 13.59 -28.48 13.28
CA GLN A 110 13.65 -27.05 12.91
C GLN A 110 13.96 -26.19 14.14
N PHE A 111 13.31 -26.45 15.27
CA PHE A 111 13.50 -25.72 16.53
C PHE A 111 14.83 -26.10 17.19
N ASP A 112 15.23 -27.36 17.16
CA ASP A 112 16.52 -27.84 17.68
C ASP A 112 17.69 -27.06 17.10
N VAL A 113 17.70 -26.84 15.79
CA VAL A 113 18.78 -26.06 15.15
C VAL A 113 18.55 -24.56 15.28
N ASN A 114 17.39 -24.04 14.85
CA ASN A 114 17.22 -22.60 14.70
C ASN A 114 16.97 -21.86 16.03
N VAL A 115 16.50 -22.57 17.07
CA VAL A 115 16.09 -21.99 18.35
C VAL A 115 16.96 -22.51 19.47
N PHE A 116 16.94 -23.81 19.76
CA PHE A 116 17.70 -24.37 20.89
C PHE A 116 19.21 -24.26 20.65
N GLY A 117 19.69 -24.61 19.46
CA GLY A 117 21.10 -24.43 19.11
C GLY A 117 21.56 -22.98 19.12
N LEU A 118 20.68 -22.04 18.75
CA LEU A 118 20.94 -20.60 18.90
C LEU A 118 21.06 -20.21 20.38
N VAL A 119 20.14 -20.65 21.23
CA VAL A 119 20.18 -20.36 22.67
C VAL A 119 21.42 -20.98 23.31
N ALA A 120 21.75 -22.23 23.00
CA ALA A 120 22.95 -22.90 23.50
C ALA A 120 24.23 -22.17 23.06
N THR A 121 24.31 -21.74 21.80
CA THR A 121 25.42 -20.92 21.28
C THR A 121 25.58 -19.63 22.08
N VAL A 122 24.47 -18.91 22.32
CA VAL A 122 24.49 -17.66 23.10
C VAL A 122 24.93 -17.92 24.53
N ARG A 123 24.34 -18.92 25.21
CA ARG A 123 24.66 -19.26 26.60
C ARG A 123 26.13 -19.59 26.77
N ALA A 124 26.71 -20.38 25.86
CA ALA A 124 28.11 -20.76 25.90
C ALA A 124 29.06 -19.59 25.61
N ALA A 125 28.71 -18.69 24.68
CA ALA A 125 29.55 -17.53 24.35
C ALA A 125 29.49 -16.41 25.39
N LEU A 126 28.39 -16.30 26.15
CA LEU A 126 28.11 -15.13 26.98
C LEU A 126 29.20 -14.84 28.03
N PRO A 127 29.79 -15.82 28.73
CA PRO A 127 30.89 -15.57 29.67
C PRO A 127 32.11 -14.91 29.02
N GLU A 128 32.51 -15.35 27.82
CA GLU A 128 33.64 -14.74 27.09
C GLU A 128 33.30 -13.33 26.60
N LEU A 129 32.07 -13.11 26.15
CA LEU A 129 31.61 -11.80 25.72
C LEU A 129 31.52 -10.81 26.88
N GLN A 130 31.21 -11.25 28.09
CA GLN A 130 31.20 -10.40 29.28
C GLN A 130 32.61 -9.89 29.62
N LYS A 131 33.64 -10.72 29.48
CA LYS A 131 35.05 -10.32 29.67
C LYS A 131 35.48 -9.20 28.71
N THR A 132 34.91 -9.16 27.51
CA THR A 132 35.30 -8.21 26.44
C THR A 132 34.30 -7.06 26.24
N GLN A 133 33.19 -7.03 27.00
CA GLN A 133 32.02 -6.18 26.69
C GLN A 133 31.59 -6.34 25.22
N GLY A 134 31.54 -7.59 24.78
CA GLY A 134 31.40 -8.01 23.40
C GLY A 134 29.98 -7.87 22.83
N ARG A 135 29.72 -8.61 21.76
CA ARG A 135 28.48 -8.51 20.97
C ARG A 135 27.95 -9.89 20.63
N VAL A 136 26.65 -10.06 20.78
CA VAL A 136 25.90 -11.18 20.22
C VAL A 136 25.18 -10.70 18.96
N VAL A 137 25.24 -11.49 17.89
CA VAL A 137 24.44 -11.27 16.68
C VAL A 137 23.57 -12.50 16.42
N LEU A 138 22.26 -12.30 16.35
CA LEU A 138 21.27 -13.35 16.10
C LEU A 138 20.71 -13.23 14.70
N LEU A 139 20.78 -14.31 13.91
CA LEU A 139 20.21 -14.32 12.54
C LEU A 139 18.76 -14.79 12.56
N GLY A 140 17.87 -13.82 12.62
CA GLY A 140 16.45 -13.98 12.40
C GLY A 140 16.10 -14.02 10.90
N SER A 141 14.86 -13.66 10.58
CA SER A 141 14.39 -13.47 9.21
C SER A 141 13.18 -12.55 9.21
N VAL A 142 12.87 -11.93 8.07
CA VAL A 142 11.55 -11.29 7.84
C VAL A 142 10.40 -12.29 8.02
N ALA A 143 10.64 -13.59 7.82
CA ALA A 143 9.72 -14.67 8.14
C ALA A 143 9.26 -14.70 9.62
N GLY A 144 10.05 -14.14 10.54
CA GLY A 144 9.67 -14.02 11.95
C GLY A 144 8.59 -12.95 12.22
N PHE A 145 8.19 -12.20 11.20
CA PHE A 145 7.12 -11.22 11.26
C PHE A 145 6.00 -11.54 10.28
N VAL A 146 6.37 -11.92 9.06
CA VAL A 146 5.44 -12.08 7.93
C VAL A 146 5.24 -13.57 7.67
N PRO A 147 4.02 -14.11 7.85
CA PRO A 147 3.73 -15.50 7.52
C PRO A 147 3.75 -15.70 6.02
N PHE A 148 4.03 -16.91 5.54
CA PHE A 148 3.89 -17.25 4.13
C PHE A 148 3.49 -18.73 3.97
N PRO A 149 2.74 -19.09 2.91
CA PRO A 149 2.29 -20.47 2.70
C PRO A 149 3.46 -21.46 2.68
N LYS A 150 3.24 -22.64 3.26
CA LYS A 150 4.23 -23.72 3.42
C LYS A 150 5.44 -23.40 4.30
N GLY A 151 5.48 -22.23 4.94
CA GLY A 151 6.61 -21.77 5.75
C GLY A 151 6.38 -21.78 7.25
N ALA A 152 5.28 -22.38 7.74
CA ALA A 152 4.83 -22.23 9.13
C ALA A 152 5.92 -22.56 10.17
N VAL A 153 6.58 -23.71 10.01
CA VAL A 153 7.60 -24.24 10.90
C VAL A 153 8.83 -23.32 10.97
N TYR A 154 9.33 -22.91 9.80
CA TYR A 154 10.44 -21.97 9.70
C TYR A 154 10.08 -20.58 10.25
N ALA A 155 8.92 -20.04 9.89
CA ALA A 155 8.45 -18.74 10.36
C ALA A 155 8.28 -18.71 11.88
N ALA A 156 7.71 -19.77 12.48
CA ALA A 156 7.60 -19.93 13.92
C ALA A 156 8.99 -19.93 14.60
N SER A 157 9.96 -20.69 14.08
CA SER A 157 11.32 -20.69 14.61
C SER A 157 11.97 -19.30 14.55
N LYS A 158 11.77 -18.54 13.47
CA LYS A 158 12.34 -17.18 13.31
C LYS A 158 11.59 -16.12 14.12
N ALA A 159 10.32 -16.34 14.44
CA ALA A 159 9.58 -15.53 15.40
C ALA A 159 10.10 -15.77 16.83
N ALA A 160 10.40 -17.02 17.20
CA ALA A 160 11.03 -17.34 18.48
C ALA A 160 12.40 -16.68 18.62
N VAL A 161 13.28 -16.79 17.61
CA VAL A 161 14.60 -16.10 17.58
C VAL A 161 14.47 -14.59 17.78
N ARG A 162 13.46 -13.97 17.16
CA ARG A 162 13.20 -12.54 17.33
C ARG A 162 12.90 -12.21 18.79
N MET A 163 11.95 -12.91 19.40
CA MET A 163 11.57 -12.66 20.79
C MET A 163 12.72 -12.93 21.75
N ILE A 164 13.48 -14.00 21.54
CA ILE A 164 14.72 -14.30 22.30
C ILE A 164 15.69 -13.13 22.22
N GLY A 165 15.91 -12.56 21.03
CA GLY A 165 16.80 -11.42 20.85
C GLY A 165 16.32 -10.13 21.52
N GLU A 166 15.02 -9.87 21.50
CA GLU A 166 14.42 -8.73 22.21
C GLU A 166 14.59 -8.87 23.73
N THR A 167 14.33 -10.06 24.27
CA THR A 167 14.50 -10.37 25.70
C THR A 167 15.97 -10.28 26.11
N LEU A 168 16.87 -10.96 25.38
CA LEU A 168 18.30 -10.94 25.69
C LEU A 168 18.88 -9.52 25.63
N SER A 169 18.47 -8.70 24.65
CA SER A 169 18.91 -7.31 24.61
C SER A 169 18.43 -6.49 25.81
N ALA A 170 17.30 -6.85 26.44
CA ALA A 170 16.83 -6.20 27.65
C ALA A 170 17.60 -6.67 28.89
N GLU A 171 17.86 -7.98 29.00
CA GLU A 171 18.63 -8.60 30.09
C GLU A 171 20.08 -8.10 30.12
N LEU A 172 20.69 -7.87 28.96
CA LEU A 172 22.08 -7.41 28.87
C LEU A 172 22.27 -5.90 29.13
N ARG A 173 21.20 -5.13 29.39
CA ARG A 173 21.34 -3.69 29.67
C ARG A 173 22.22 -3.46 30.89
N GLY A 174 23.20 -2.58 30.75
CA GLY A 174 24.16 -2.27 31.82
C GLY A 174 25.35 -3.23 31.92
N SER A 175 25.33 -4.40 31.25
CA SER A 175 26.44 -5.37 31.27
C SER A 175 27.63 -5.00 30.35
N GLY A 176 27.45 -4.02 29.46
CA GLY A 176 28.41 -3.69 28.39
C GLY A 176 28.32 -4.61 27.15
N VAL A 177 27.69 -5.79 27.27
CA VAL A 177 27.42 -6.68 26.14
C VAL A 177 26.15 -6.24 25.40
N SER A 178 26.14 -6.32 24.07
CA SER A 178 24.97 -5.97 23.26
C SER A 178 24.46 -7.15 22.44
N CYS A 179 23.13 -7.30 22.31
CA CYS A 179 22.51 -8.24 21.38
C CYS A 179 21.93 -7.49 20.17
N THR A 180 22.35 -7.89 18.97
CA THR A 180 21.83 -7.40 17.68
C THR A 180 21.06 -8.53 16.98
N THR A 181 19.74 -8.41 16.85
CA THR A 181 18.95 -9.33 16.03
C THR A 181 18.82 -8.79 14.61
N VAL A 182 19.23 -9.57 13.62
CA VAL A 182 19.17 -9.18 12.21
C VAL A 182 18.16 -10.03 11.47
N HIS A 183 17.33 -9.38 10.65
CA HIS A 183 16.26 -10.01 9.88
C HIS A 183 16.46 -9.81 8.38
N PRO A 184 17.26 -10.67 7.73
CA PRO A 184 17.34 -10.71 6.28
C PRO A 184 15.99 -11.10 5.67
N ALA A 185 15.72 -10.54 4.50
CA ALA A 185 14.62 -10.98 3.64
C ALA A 185 15.18 -11.99 2.62
N TYR A 186 15.08 -11.72 1.32
CA TYR A 186 15.70 -12.57 0.30
C TYR A 186 17.18 -12.24 0.15
N VAL A 187 18.02 -13.20 0.54
CA VAL A 187 19.48 -13.17 0.35
C VAL A 187 19.90 -14.46 -0.35
N GLU A 188 20.77 -14.33 -1.34
CA GLU A 188 21.36 -15.44 -2.09
C GLU A 188 21.96 -16.46 -1.12
N SER A 189 21.47 -17.70 -1.20
CA SER A 189 21.81 -18.79 -0.30
C SER A 189 21.28 -20.11 -0.82
N GLU A 190 21.92 -21.19 -0.40
CA GLU A 190 21.54 -22.57 -0.69
C GLU A 190 20.28 -23.01 0.07
N ILE A 191 19.77 -22.20 1.00
CA ILE A 191 18.72 -22.61 1.97
C ILE A 191 17.43 -23.14 1.32
N LEU A 192 17.03 -22.61 0.15
CA LEU A 192 15.85 -23.09 -0.59
C LEU A 192 16.14 -24.24 -1.56
N ARG A 193 17.42 -24.52 -1.80
CA ARG A 193 17.89 -25.66 -2.60
C ARG A 193 18.14 -26.89 -1.73
N VAL A 194 18.29 -26.73 -0.42
CA VAL A 194 18.35 -27.84 0.53
C VAL A 194 16.92 -28.32 0.81
N ASP A 195 16.69 -29.62 0.71
CA ASP A 195 15.40 -30.21 1.07
C ASP A 195 15.24 -30.38 2.60
N ASN A 196 14.08 -30.88 3.03
CA ASN A 196 13.80 -31.05 4.46
C ASN A 196 14.71 -32.09 5.14
N ASP A 197 15.32 -33.00 4.36
CA ASP A 197 16.28 -34.00 4.85
C ASP A 197 17.70 -33.43 4.99
N GLY A 198 17.95 -32.24 4.45
CA GLY A 198 19.25 -31.60 4.48
C GLY A 198 20.13 -31.90 3.27
N ARG A 199 19.56 -32.48 2.20
CA ARG A 199 20.26 -32.78 0.95
C ARG A 199 20.15 -31.60 -0.01
N LEU A 200 21.27 -31.21 -0.62
CA LEU A 200 21.28 -30.19 -1.66
C LEU A 200 20.64 -30.76 -2.93
N ARG A 201 19.66 -30.05 -3.47
CA ARG A 201 18.98 -30.36 -4.74
C ARG A 201 19.37 -29.32 -5.79
N GLU A 202 20.14 -29.74 -6.79
CA GLU A 202 20.63 -28.84 -7.84
C GLU A 202 19.57 -28.48 -8.87
N ASP A 203 18.58 -29.34 -9.03
CA ASP A 203 17.42 -29.21 -9.92
C ASP A 203 16.39 -28.17 -9.42
N ARG A 204 16.41 -27.83 -8.12
CA ARG A 204 15.46 -26.88 -7.53
C ARG A 204 15.78 -25.44 -7.94
N LYS A 205 14.88 -24.86 -8.75
CA LYS A 205 14.89 -23.43 -9.09
C LYS A 205 14.51 -22.59 -7.87
N ASP A 206 15.27 -21.53 -7.62
CA ASP A 206 14.97 -20.56 -6.57
C ASP A 206 13.67 -19.78 -6.92
N PRO A 207 12.61 -19.90 -6.11
CA PRO A 207 11.32 -19.27 -6.39
C PRO A 207 11.32 -17.76 -6.07
N ARG A 208 12.38 -17.23 -5.45
CA ARG A 208 12.43 -15.82 -5.04
C ARG A 208 12.58 -14.90 -6.25
N PRO A 209 11.91 -13.73 -6.30
CA PRO A 209 12.07 -12.79 -7.39
C PRO A 209 13.52 -12.29 -7.46
N ARG A 210 14.27 -12.67 -8.51
CA ARG A 210 15.71 -12.35 -8.68
C ARG A 210 16.06 -10.88 -8.40
N ARG A 211 15.19 -9.94 -8.79
CA ARG A 211 15.38 -8.49 -8.58
C ARG A 211 15.36 -8.05 -7.11
N LEU A 212 14.77 -8.85 -6.22
CA LEU A 212 14.64 -8.57 -4.78
C LEU A 212 15.66 -9.33 -3.93
N VAL A 213 16.35 -10.32 -4.52
CA VAL A 213 17.38 -11.11 -3.84
C VAL A 213 18.64 -10.25 -3.70
N TRP A 214 19.09 -10.02 -2.47
CA TRP A 214 20.38 -9.40 -2.21
C TRP A 214 21.49 -10.43 -2.39
N LYS A 215 22.62 -10.00 -2.96
CA LYS A 215 23.86 -10.76 -2.89
C LYS A 215 24.31 -10.91 -1.44
N ALA A 216 24.96 -12.03 -1.13
CA ALA A 216 25.37 -12.36 0.23
C ALA A 216 26.39 -11.36 0.82
N ASP A 217 27.30 -10.82 0.01
CA ASP A 217 28.28 -9.80 0.39
C ASP A 217 27.62 -8.48 0.85
N LYS A 218 26.57 -8.04 0.16
CA LYS A 218 25.79 -6.87 0.53
C LYS A 218 25.07 -7.07 1.87
N ALA A 219 24.51 -8.26 2.08
CA ALA A 219 23.87 -8.60 3.36
C ALA A 219 24.91 -8.64 4.50
N ALA A 220 26.07 -9.24 4.26
CA ALA A 220 27.18 -9.33 5.21
C ALA A 220 27.65 -7.94 5.67
N LYS A 221 27.90 -7.01 4.73
CA LYS A 221 28.22 -5.60 5.04
C LYS A 221 27.23 -4.97 5.99
N ALA A 222 25.93 -5.17 5.75
CA ALA A 222 24.88 -4.61 6.58
C ALA A 222 24.81 -5.26 7.98
N ILE A 223 25.03 -6.58 8.07
CA ILE A 223 25.10 -7.33 9.34
C ILE A 223 26.29 -6.88 10.18
N VAL A 224 27.49 -6.84 9.60
CA VAL A 224 28.72 -6.39 10.28
C VAL A 224 28.56 -4.94 10.74
N ASN A 225 27.97 -4.08 9.90
CA ASN A 225 27.69 -2.70 10.28
C ASN A 225 26.69 -2.57 11.44
N ALA A 226 25.63 -3.40 11.46
CA ALA A 226 24.66 -3.42 12.55
C ALA A 226 25.30 -3.89 13.86
N SER A 227 26.15 -4.92 13.80
CA SER A 227 26.94 -5.40 14.94
C SER A 227 27.87 -4.31 15.49
N TYR A 228 28.63 -3.64 14.62
CA TYR A 228 29.54 -2.56 15.01
C TYR A 228 28.81 -1.46 15.81
N HIS A 229 27.65 -1.02 15.31
CA HIS A 229 26.83 0.02 15.94
C HIS A 229 25.93 -0.50 17.07
N ARG A 230 26.07 -1.77 17.50
CA ARG A 230 25.29 -2.38 18.58
C ARG A 230 23.77 -2.15 18.42
N ARG A 231 23.26 -2.29 17.20
CA ARG A 231 21.83 -2.06 16.91
C ARG A 231 20.99 -3.19 17.50
N ARG A 232 20.00 -2.86 18.33
CA ARG A 232 19.10 -3.88 18.93
C ARG A 232 18.44 -4.82 17.91
N GLU A 233 17.77 -4.26 16.90
CA GLU A 233 17.01 -5.02 15.89
C GLU A 233 17.15 -4.34 14.52
N VAL A 234 17.44 -5.11 13.46
CA VAL A 234 17.61 -4.57 12.10
C VAL A 234 16.96 -5.47 11.05
N VAL A 235 16.02 -4.91 10.28
CA VAL A 235 15.55 -5.50 9.02
C VAL A 235 16.37 -4.93 7.87
N LEU A 236 17.03 -5.78 7.08
CA LEU A 236 18.04 -5.32 6.12
C LEU A 236 17.44 -4.58 4.92
N SER A 237 16.44 -5.19 4.26
CA SER A 237 15.91 -4.67 3.00
C SER A 237 14.78 -3.67 3.20
N ALA A 238 14.67 -2.67 2.31
CA ALA A 238 13.58 -1.69 2.35
C ALA A 238 12.20 -2.36 2.20
N TYR A 239 12.07 -3.33 1.30
CA TYR A 239 10.82 -4.09 1.14
C TYR A 239 10.52 -4.95 2.37
N GLY A 240 11.54 -5.49 3.05
CA GLY A 240 11.38 -6.20 4.31
C GLY A 240 10.82 -5.28 5.39
N LYS A 241 11.37 -4.07 5.54
CA LYS A 241 10.85 -3.05 6.47
C LYS A 241 9.39 -2.69 6.18
N ILE A 242 9.04 -2.52 4.90
CA ILE A 242 7.66 -2.26 4.48
C ILE A 242 6.75 -3.44 4.84
N ALA A 243 7.15 -4.67 4.51
CA ALA A 243 6.34 -5.87 4.80
C ALA A 243 6.13 -6.07 6.31
N VAL A 244 7.17 -5.88 7.12
CA VAL A 244 7.08 -5.92 8.58
C VAL A 244 6.16 -4.81 9.11
N GLY A 245 6.29 -3.59 8.58
CA GLY A 245 5.42 -2.46 8.95
C GLY A 245 3.95 -2.71 8.63
N ILE A 246 3.65 -3.24 7.43
CA ILE A 246 2.30 -3.62 7.04
C ILE A 246 1.77 -4.73 7.96
N ASN A 247 2.57 -5.76 8.24
CA ASN A 247 2.11 -6.85 9.11
C ASN A 247 1.77 -6.36 10.53
N ARG A 248 2.56 -5.43 11.08
CA ARG A 248 2.34 -4.87 12.42
C ARG A 248 1.11 -3.97 12.49
N LEU A 249 0.86 -3.16 11.46
CA LEU A 249 -0.21 -2.15 11.46
C LEU A 249 -1.53 -2.66 10.86
N ALA A 250 -1.46 -3.62 9.94
CA ALA A 250 -2.60 -4.12 9.17
C ALA A 250 -2.38 -5.58 8.72
N PRO A 251 -2.31 -6.55 9.64
CA PRO A 251 -2.03 -7.96 9.31
C PRO A 251 -3.03 -8.55 8.29
N GLY A 252 -4.30 -8.11 8.33
CA GLY A 252 -5.32 -8.51 7.36
C GLY A 252 -5.06 -8.04 5.92
N LEU A 253 -4.30 -6.96 5.72
CA LEU A 253 -3.89 -6.48 4.39
C LEU A 253 -2.85 -7.42 3.77
N LEU A 254 -1.87 -7.85 4.58
CA LEU A 254 -0.81 -8.75 4.13
C LEU A 254 -1.35 -10.16 3.84
N SER A 255 -2.23 -10.67 4.70
CA SER A 255 -2.94 -11.94 4.48
C SER A 255 -3.68 -11.98 3.14
N LYS A 256 -4.40 -10.90 2.79
CA LYS A 256 -5.10 -10.76 1.50
C LYS A 256 -4.15 -10.66 0.30
N MET A 257 -2.95 -10.10 0.48
CA MET A 257 -1.92 -10.05 -0.57
C MET A 257 -1.29 -11.42 -0.84
N MET A 258 -1.13 -12.25 0.20
CA MET A 258 -0.48 -13.57 0.09
C MET A 258 -1.46 -14.70 -0.27
N GLY A 259 -2.75 -14.56 0.06
CA GLY A 259 -3.79 -15.56 -0.20
C GLY A 259 -4.16 -15.82 -1.66
N ARG A 260 -3.45 -15.27 -2.65
CA ARG A 260 -3.69 -15.49 -4.09
C ARG A 260 -2.69 -16.43 -4.77
N GLY A 261 -1.72 -16.99 -4.04
CA GLY A 261 -0.52 -17.60 -4.64
C GLY A 261 -0.35 -19.12 -4.58
N THR A 262 -1.14 -19.91 -3.85
CA THR A 262 -0.92 -21.37 -3.77
C THR A 262 -2.21 -22.16 -3.84
N GLY A 263 -2.37 -22.91 -4.93
CA GLY A 263 -3.55 -23.71 -5.20
C GLY A 263 -3.86 -24.73 -4.10
N ALA A 264 -5.09 -24.65 -3.62
CA ALA A 264 -5.87 -25.80 -3.18
C ALA A 264 -7.03 -25.94 -4.18
N LYS A 265 -6.81 -26.73 -5.25
CA LYS A 265 -7.92 -27.39 -5.92
C LYS A 265 -8.32 -28.54 -4.99
N GLY A 266 -9.43 -28.41 -4.27
CA GLY A 266 -9.89 -29.46 -3.37
C GLY A 266 -10.86 -28.95 -2.31
N ARG A 267 -12.13 -28.86 -2.72
CA ARG A 267 -13.35 -28.86 -1.89
C ARG A 267 -13.61 -27.66 -0.94
N ALA A 268 -14.59 -26.88 -1.40
CA ALA A 268 -15.67 -26.21 -0.65
C ALA A 268 -15.30 -25.10 0.36
N ALA A 269 -15.34 -23.85 -0.12
CA ALA A 269 -16.16 -22.79 0.49
C ALA A 269 -16.38 -21.67 -0.54
N SER A 270 -17.65 -21.36 -0.78
CA SER A 270 -18.14 -20.29 -1.65
C SER A 270 -17.61 -18.92 -1.21
N SER A 271 -16.86 -18.24 -2.08
CA SER A 271 -16.71 -16.78 -2.01
C SER A 271 -16.32 -16.17 -3.37
N ALA A 272 -17.25 -15.38 -3.92
CA ALA A 272 -17.13 -14.29 -4.90
C ALA A 272 -15.96 -14.34 -5.90
N GLN A 273 -16.26 -14.85 -7.11
CA GLN A 273 -15.45 -14.66 -8.31
C GLN A 273 -16.05 -13.53 -9.15
N VAL A 274 -15.26 -12.49 -9.40
CA VAL A 274 -15.45 -11.62 -10.56
C VAL A 274 -15.31 -12.50 -11.80
N ARG A 275 -16.43 -12.80 -12.48
CA ARG A 275 -16.42 -13.47 -13.78
C ARG A 275 -15.96 -12.45 -14.82
N ARG A 276 -14.72 -12.61 -15.29
CA ARG A 276 -14.21 -11.87 -16.45
C ARG A 276 -14.46 -12.75 -17.68
N VAL A 277 -15.46 -12.39 -18.47
CA VAL A 277 -15.68 -12.97 -19.80
C VAL A 277 -14.83 -12.17 -20.77
N GLU A 278 -13.75 -12.75 -21.28
CA GLU A 278 -13.04 -12.21 -22.44
C GLU A 278 -13.67 -12.82 -23.70
N MET A 279 -14.55 -12.05 -24.34
CA MET A 279 -15.01 -12.29 -25.71
C MET A 279 -14.42 -11.19 -26.59
N VAL A 280 -13.77 -11.58 -27.67
CA VAL A 280 -13.16 -10.65 -28.64
C VAL A 280 -14.26 -10.18 -29.59
N GLY A 281 -14.53 -8.86 -29.64
CA GLY A 281 -15.37 -8.23 -30.67
C GLY A 281 -16.59 -7.46 -30.20
N GLU A 282 -17.03 -7.62 -28.94
CA GLU A 282 -18.20 -6.93 -28.36
C GLU A 282 -17.81 -6.04 -27.16
N PRO A 283 -18.64 -5.06 -26.74
CA PRO A 283 -18.37 -4.20 -25.58
C PRO A 283 -17.92 -5.02 -24.36
N LYS A 284 -16.80 -4.61 -23.76
CA LYS A 284 -16.23 -5.26 -22.58
C LYS A 284 -17.00 -4.80 -21.35
N TYR A 285 -18.05 -5.54 -21.02
CA TYR A 285 -18.77 -5.36 -19.76
C TYR A 285 -17.93 -5.85 -18.57
N ILE A 286 -17.70 -4.96 -17.61
CA ILE A 286 -17.03 -5.24 -16.34
C ILE A 286 -18.09 -5.21 -15.24
N THR A 287 -18.55 -6.37 -14.81
CA THR A 287 -19.42 -6.46 -13.62
C THR A 287 -18.57 -6.45 -12.35
N ILE A 288 -18.94 -5.58 -11.42
CA ILE A 288 -18.28 -5.40 -10.13
C ILE A 288 -19.24 -5.93 -9.05
N ASP A 289 -18.81 -6.88 -8.23
CA ASP A 289 -19.64 -7.37 -7.11
C ASP A 289 -19.71 -6.34 -5.97
N ARG A 290 -18.58 -5.69 -5.68
CA ARG A 290 -18.43 -4.65 -4.65
C ARG A 290 -17.39 -3.62 -5.05
N SER A 291 -17.71 -2.35 -4.87
CA SER A 291 -16.79 -1.24 -5.09
C SER A 291 -15.51 -1.41 -4.24
N PRO A 292 -14.31 -1.44 -4.85
CA PRO A 292 -13.05 -1.51 -4.12
C PRO A 292 -12.83 -0.22 -3.32
N GLY A 293 -12.26 -0.33 -2.12
CA GLY A 293 -11.87 0.86 -1.35
C GLY A 293 -10.75 1.65 -2.05
N THR A 294 -10.69 2.97 -1.84
CA THR A 294 -9.71 3.89 -2.43
C THR A 294 -8.25 3.42 -2.30
N ALA A 295 -7.88 2.83 -1.17
CA ALA A 295 -6.54 2.27 -0.98
C ALA A 295 -6.22 1.12 -1.95
N ALA A 296 -7.20 0.25 -2.24
CA ALA A 296 -7.04 -0.83 -3.22
C ALA A 296 -6.96 -0.28 -4.65
N ILE A 297 -7.73 0.77 -4.96
CA ILE A 297 -7.66 1.49 -6.23
C ILE A 297 -6.24 2.06 -6.42
N TYR A 298 -5.71 2.79 -5.44
CA TYR A 298 -4.37 3.35 -5.52
C TYR A 298 -3.25 2.30 -5.56
N LEU A 299 -3.37 1.21 -4.82
CA LEU A 299 -2.39 0.12 -4.89
C LEU A 299 -2.37 -0.51 -6.28
N ARG A 300 -3.56 -0.77 -6.87
CA ARG A 300 -3.66 -1.26 -8.26
C ARG A 300 -3.08 -0.26 -9.25
N SER A 301 -3.30 1.04 -9.04
CA SER A 301 -2.69 2.11 -9.84
C SER A 301 -1.16 2.04 -9.81
N LEU A 302 -0.54 1.97 -8.62
CA LEU A 302 0.92 1.90 -8.48
C LEU A 302 1.52 0.65 -9.12
N LEU A 303 0.88 -0.50 -8.96
CA LEU A 303 1.34 -1.77 -9.53
C LEU A 303 1.25 -1.80 -11.07
N ARG A 304 0.35 -1.01 -11.67
CA ARG A 304 0.15 -0.95 -13.12
C ARG A 304 0.83 0.23 -13.80
N MET A 305 1.47 1.13 -13.06
CA MET A 305 2.25 2.23 -13.63
C MET A 305 3.47 1.76 -14.46
N PRO A 306 4.25 0.74 -14.04
CA PRO A 306 5.29 0.16 -14.88
C PRO A 306 4.65 -0.63 -16.03
N GLY A 307 4.86 -0.20 -17.27
CA GLY A 307 4.41 -0.94 -18.45
C GLY A 307 3.08 -0.48 -19.08
N ARG A 308 2.63 0.76 -18.84
CA ARG A 308 1.60 1.37 -19.70
C ARG A 308 2.25 1.84 -21.02
N PRO A 309 1.85 1.30 -22.19
CA PRO A 309 2.49 1.59 -23.48
C PRO A 309 2.31 3.03 -23.98
N HIS A 310 1.40 3.81 -23.38
CA HIS A 310 1.00 5.14 -23.87
C HIS A 310 0.92 6.21 -22.77
N GLN A 311 1.87 6.26 -21.83
CA GLN A 311 1.84 7.28 -20.77
C GLN A 311 1.78 8.70 -21.36
N GLY A 312 0.62 9.35 -21.22
CA GLY A 312 0.38 10.73 -21.66
C GLY A 312 0.00 10.92 -23.14
N VAL A 313 -0.11 9.84 -23.93
CA VAL A 313 -0.51 9.89 -25.35
C VAL A 313 -1.84 9.16 -25.55
N LEU A 314 -2.86 9.84 -26.05
CA LEU A 314 -4.14 9.23 -26.40
C LEU A 314 -4.10 8.76 -27.86
N THR A 315 -4.04 7.44 -28.09
CA THR A 315 -4.15 6.88 -29.46
C THR A 315 -5.61 6.57 -29.80
N SER A 316 -5.95 6.49 -31.09
CA SER A 316 -7.30 6.11 -31.54
C SER A 316 -7.70 4.71 -31.06
N GLU A 317 -6.74 3.80 -30.87
CA GLU A 317 -6.97 2.47 -30.29
C GLU A 317 -7.31 2.55 -28.79
N CYS A 318 -6.61 3.39 -28.03
CA CYS A 318 -6.93 3.66 -26.62
C CYS A 318 -8.35 4.20 -26.50
N GLU A 319 -8.71 5.20 -27.30
CA GLU A 319 -10.03 5.82 -27.26
C GLU A 319 -11.13 4.81 -27.63
N ARG A 320 -10.96 4.05 -28.71
CA ARG A 320 -11.91 3.00 -29.13
C ARG A 320 -12.08 1.95 -28.04
N THR A 321 -10.99 1.51 -27.41
CA THR A 321 -11.02 0.51 -26.34
C THR A 321 -11.67 1.06 -25.08
N LEU A 322 -11.44 2.32 -24.72
CA LEU A 322 -12.08 2.92 -23.55
C LEU A 322 -13.59 3.11 -23.76
N LYS A 323 -14.01 3.53 -24.96
CA LYS A 323 -15.43 3.68 -25.31
C LYS A 323 -16.19 2.35 -25.35
N SER A 324 -15.49 1.22 -25.49
CA SER A 324 -16.11 -0.11 -25.45
C SER A 324 -16.18 -0.71 -24.05
N ILE A 325 -15.67 -0.05 -23.01
CA ILE A 325 -15.76 -0.51 -21.63
C ILE A 325 -16.98 0.10 -20.95
N GLU A 326 -17.80 -0.75 -20.37
CA GLU A 326 -18.84 -0.37 -19.42
C GLU A 326 -18.59 -1.10 -18.11
N ALA A 327 -18.53 -0.36 -17.00
CA ALA A 327 -18.36 -0.92 -15.66
C ALA A 327 -19.67 -0.78 -14.88
N SER A 328 -20.23 -1.91 -14.44
CA SER A 328 -21.56 -1.95 -13.82
C SER A 328 -21.53 -2.69 -12.49
N GLN A 329 -22.36 -2.24 -11.54
CA GLN A 329 -22.55 -2.87 -10.24
C GLN A 329 -24.06 -3.01 -10.00
N PHE A 330 -24.53 -4.26 -9.93
CA PHE A 330 -25.94 -4.57 -9.76
C PHE A 330 -26.29 -4.82 -8.29
N GLY A 331 -27.55 -4.59 -7.92
CA GLY A 331 -28.06 -4.94 -6.59
C GLY A 331 -27.49 -4.10 -5.44
N VAL A 332 -27.09 -2.86 -5.71
CA VAL A 332 -26.50 -1.96 -4.71
C VAL A 332 -27.56 -1.50 -3.74
N ARG A 333 -27.38 -1.87 -2.46
CA ARG A 333 -28.15 -1.30 -1.35
C ARG A 333 -27.44 -0.12 -0.74
N ILE A 334 -28.18 0.94 -0.44
CA ILE A 334 -27.64 2.10 0.25
C ILE A 334 -27.31 1.72 1.69
N ASN A 335 -26.12 2.07 2.14
CA ASN A 335 -25.72 1.85 3.52
C ASN A 335 -26.30 2.97 4.42
N PRO A 336 -27.18 2.66 5.40
CA PRO A 336 -27.84 3.68 6.21
C PRO A 336 -26.86 4.53 7.02
N SER A 337 -25.80 3.92 7.54
CA SER A 337 -24.78 4.62 8.33
C SER A 337 -23.99 5.61 7.47
N ARG A 338 -23.62 5.22 6.24
CA ARG A 338 -22.93 6.14 5.31
C ARG A 338 -23.85 7.26 4.82
N LEU A 339 -25.11 6.96 4.56
CA LEU A 339 -26.10 7.97 4.19
C LEU A 339 -26.28 9.00 5.32
N ALA A 340 -26.38 8.54 6.57
CA ALA A 340 -26.47 9.42 7.74
C ALA A 340 -25.21 10.29 7.89
N GLN A 341 -24.01 9.70 7.77
CA GLN A 341 -22.74 10.45 7.79
C GLN A 341 -22.65 11.47 6.66
N PHE A 342 -23.15 11.14 5.46
CA PHE A 342 -23.20 12.07 4.33
C PHE A 342 -24.13 13.24 4.64
N ARG A 343 -25.34 12.98 5.13
CA ARG A 343 -26.29 14.03 5.52
C ARG A 343 -25.70 14.95 6.58
N GLU A 344 -25.02 14.40 7.59
CA GLU A 344 -24.37 15.17 8.65
C GLU A 344 -23.25 16.07 8.13
N VAL A 345 -22.29 15.52 7.38
CA VAL A 345 -21.12 16.29 6.90
C VAL A 345 -21.48 17.27 5.78
N CYS A 346 -22.44 16.93 4.94
CA CYS A 346 -22.96 17.78 3.86
C CYS A 346 -24.20 18.57 4.29
N GLY A 347 -24.58 18.56 5.58
CA GLY A 347 -25.79 19.19 6.13
C GLY A 347 -27.05 19.05 5.28
N SER A 348 -27.25 17.91 4.61
CA SER A 348 -28.43 17.65 3.78
C SER A 348 -29.62 17.33 4.69
N PRO A 349 -30.78 17.98 4.50
CA PRO A 349 -31.98 17.73 5.28
C PRO A 349 -32.36 16.25 5.30
N ASN A 350 -32.80 15.72 6.45
CA ASN A 350 -33.35 14.36 6.50
C ASN A 350 -34.87 14.41 6.33
N ASN A 351 -35.33 14.39 5.08
CA ASN A 351 -36.75 14.41 4.71
C ASN A 351 -37.40 13.02 4.66
N GLY A 352 -36.74 11.99 5.21
CA GLY A 352 -37.29 10.64 5.37
C GLY A 352 -37.29 9.76 4.12
N PHE A 353 -37.34 10.32 2.91
CA PHE A 353 -37.64 9.54 1.69
C PHE A 353 -36.73 9.80 0.49
N VAL A 354 -35.84 10.80 0.52
CA VAL A 354 -35.01 11.15 -0.65
C VAL A 354 -33.53 10.97 -0.38
N VAL A 355 -32.91 10.02 -1.06
CA VAL A 355 -31.45 9.92 -1.13
C VAL A 355 -30.89 11.20 -1.77
N PRO A 356 -29.95 11.92 -1.14
CA PRO A 356 -29.42 13.16 -1.69
C PRO A 356 -28.86 12.95 -3.11
N PRO A 357 -29.18 13.80 -4.09
CA PRO A 357 -28.76 13.61 -5.48
C PRO A 357 -27.23 13.50 -5.63
N ALA A 358 -26.48 14.25 -4.83
CA ALA A 358 -25.02 14.21 -4.79
C ALA A 358 -24.43 12.97 -4.10
N TYR A 359 -25.22 12.25 -3.29
CA TYR A 359 -24.78 10.99 -2.66
C TYR A 359 -24.67 9.86 -3.69
N LEU A 360 -25.56 9.83 -4.70
CA LEU A 360 -25.55 8.80 -5.74
C LEU A 360 -24.24 8.78 -6.53
N GLU A 361 -23.64 9.95 -6.77
CA GLU A 361 -22.30 10.07 -7.36
C GLU A 361 -21.23 9.31 -6.57
N CYS A 362 -21.32 9.30 -5.23
CA CYS A 362 -20.34 8.64 -4.37
C CYS A 362 -20.31 7.12 -4.59
N LEU A 363 -21.39 6.53 -5.11
CA LEU A 363 -21.48 5.11 -5.40
C LEU A 363 -20.64 4.71 -6.63
N PHE A 364 -20.28 5.66 -7.50
CA PHE A 364 -19.56 5.40 -8.75
C PHE A 364 -18.03 5.34 -8.61
N LEU A 365 -17.48 5.50 -7.41
CA LEU A 365 -16.03 5.40 -7.18
C LEU A 365 -15.45 4.08 -7.69
N GLY A 366 -16.16 2.96 -7.47
CA GLY A 366 -15.74 1.64 -7.95
C GLY A 366 -15.83 1.49 -9.48
N PRO A 367 -17.03 1.66 -10.09
CA PRO A 367 -17.21 1.63 -11.54
C PRO A 367 -16.22 2.53 -12.31
N MET A 368 -16.06 3.80 -11.91
CA MET A 368 -15.10 4.71 -12.54
C MET A 368 -13.66 4.21 -12.42
N ALA A 369 -13.28 3.64 -11.27
CA ALA A 369 -11.93 3.14 -11.05
C ALA A 369 -11.56 1.99 -11.99
N GLU A 370 -12.49 1.12 -12.38
CA GLU A 370 -12.18 0.03 -13.33
C GLU A 370 -11.82 0.56 -14.73
N ILE A 371 -12.47 1.63 -15.18
CA ILE A 371 -12.14 2.31 -16.44
C ILE A 371 -10.76 2.98 -16.34
N VAL A 372 -10.53 3.76 -15.27
CA VAL A 372 -9.26 4.48 -15.02
C VAL A 372 -8.06 3.53 -14.83
N LEU A 373 -8.29 2.37 -14.24
CA LEU A 373 -7.28 1.33 -14.01
C LEU A 373 -7.07 0.41 -15.21
N SER A 374 -7.88 0.53 -16.26
CA SER A 374 -7.71 -0.25 -17.49
C SER A 374 -6.35 0.04 -18.13
N LYS A 375 -5.86 -0.90 -18.95
CA LYS A 375 -4.60 -0.69 -19.70
C LYS A 375 -4.75 0.36 -20.81
N ALA A 376 -5.97 0.56 -21.29
CA ALA A 376 -6.29 1.52 -22.34
C ALA A 376 -6.32 2.97 -21.82
N PHE A 377 -6.41 3.19 -20.50
CA PHE A 377 -6.41 4.54 -19.93
C PHE A 377 -4.99 5.12 -19.93
N PRO A 378 -4.69 6.14 -20.76
CA PRO A 378 -3.31 6.57 -21.00
C PRO A 378 -2.78 7.54 -19.94
N PHE A 379 -3.66 8.06 -19.08
CA PHE A 379 -3.33 9.08 -18.10
C PHE A 379 -2.96 8.50 -16.75
N SER A 380 -2.19 9.27 -15.96
CA SER A 380 -1.96 8.94 -14.57
C SER A 380 -3.30 8.98 -13.80
N PRO A 381 -3.67 7.93 -13.06
CA PRO A 381 -4.82 7.98 -12.16
C PRO A 381 -4.57 8.94 -10.98
N PHE A 382 -3.31 9.26 -10.69
CA PHE A 382 -2.93 10.28 -9.71
C PHE A 382 -2.97 11.66 -10.35
N GLY A 383 -3.66 12.60 -9.69
CA GLY A 383 -3.70 14.01 -10.12
C GLY A 383 -4.78 14.33 -11.15
N LEU A 384 -5.76 13.43 -11.37
CA LEU A 384 -7.00 13.79 -12.06
C LEU A 384 -7.75 14.82 -11.22
N ILE A 385 -8.11 15.94 -11.84
CA ILE A 385 -8.77 17.06 -11.17
C ILE A 385 -10.23 17.08 -11.59
N HIS A 386 -11.16 16.92 -10.66
CA HIS A 386 -12.59 17.06 -10.95
C HIS A 386 -12.91 18.53 -11.32
N THR A 387 -13.41 18.76 -12.54
CA THR A 387 -13.67 20.11 -13.07
C THR A 387 -15.14 20.41 -13.32
N GLN A 388 -15.99 19.41 -13.55
CA GLN A 388 -17.42 19.61 -13.76
C GLN A 388 -18.22 18.40 -13.28
N GLN A 389 -19.36 18.67 -12.66
CA GLN A 389 -20.38 17.68 -12.34
C GLN A 389 -21.70 18.09 -13.00
N ARG A 390 -22.35 17.15 -13.69
CA ARG A 390 -23.74 17.28 -14.12
C ARG A 390 -24.54 16.11 -13.56
N ILE A 391 -25.74 16.35 -13.06
CA ILE A 391 -26.65 15.29 -12.62
C ILE A 391 -28.08 15.61 -13.01
N THR A 392 -28.87 14.56 -13.21
CA THR A 392 -30.31 14.61 -13.35
C THR A 392 -30.89 13.57 -12.40
N LEU A 393 -31.81 13.97 -11.52
CA LEU A 393 -32.59 13.05 -10.70
C LEU A 393 -34.05 13.13 -11.15
N LEU A 394 -34.55 12.05 -11.74
CA LEU A 394 -35.85 12.01 -12.42
C LEU A 394 -37.02 11.92 -11.43
N ARG A 395 -36.81 11.24 -10.31
CA ARG A 395 -37.77 11.09 -9.21
C ARG A 395 -37.04 10.90 -7.87
N PRO A 396 -37.72 11.06 -6.73
CA PRO A 396 -37.21 10.62 -5.44
C PRO A 396 -36.78 9.15 -5.47
N ILE A 397 -35.69 8.81 -4.76
CA ILE A 397 -35.21 7.44 -4.55
C ILE A 397 -35.26 7.16 -3.06
N ASP A 398 -35.97 6.09 -2.67
CA ASP A 398 -36.04 5.64 -1.28
C ASP A 398 -34.71 4.96 -0.88
N PRO A 399 -34.18 5.20 0.34
CA PRO A 399 -32.96 4.55 0.83
C PRO A 399 -32.98 3.01 0.79
N ASP A 400 -34.16 2.37 0.82
CA ASP A 400 -34.31 0.91 0.77
C ASP A 400 -34.38 0.36 -0.66
N GLU A 401 -34.47 1.23 -1.68
CA GLU A 401 -34.41 0.81 -3.06
C GLU A 401 -33.08 0.13 -3.39
N THR A 402 -33.17 -0.88 -4.27
CA THR A 402 -32.01 -1.56 -4.82
C THR A 402 -31.63 -0.92 -6.14
N LEU A 403 -30.36 -0.53 -6.25
CA LEU A 403 -29.84 0.27 -7.35
C LEU A 403 -28.93 -0.56 -8.26
N ASP A 404 -29.08 -0.37 -9.56
CA ASP A 404 -28.13 -0.86 -10.55
C ASP A 404 -27.34 0.33 -11.10
N LEU A 405 -26.01 0.25 -11.03
CA LEU A 405 -25.10 1.33 -11.42
C LEU A 405 -24.41 0.95 -12.72
N SER A 406 -24.33 1.88 -13.68
CA SER A 406 -23.47 1.73 -14.86
C SER A 406 -22.63 2.97 -15.12
N CYS A 407 -21.36 2.75 -15.48
CA CYS A 407 -20.39 3.78 -15.78
C CYS A 407 -19.71 3.47 -17.11
N ARG A 408 -19.64 4.46 -18.00
CA ARG A 408 -18.93 4.38 -19.27
C ARG A 408 -18.15 5.65 -19.54
N LEU A 409 -17.13 5.55 -20.38
CA LEU A 409 -16.49 6.73 -20.94
C LEU A 409 -17.45 7.38 -21.96
N ALA A 410 -17.84 8.63 -21.73
CA ALA A 410 -18.63 9.40 -22.69
C ALA A 410 -17.74 10.01 -23.77
N GLU A 411 -16.74 10.80 -23.36
CA GLU A 411 -15.88 11.54 -24.27
C GLU A 411 -14.51 11.83 -23.65
N ILE A 412 -13.47 11.99 -24.49
CA ILE A 412 -12.20 12.57 -24.10
C ILE A 412 -11.91 13.73 -25.05
N ARG A 413 -11.67 14.92 -24.50
CA ARG A 413 -11.41 16.14 -25.25
C ARG A 413 -10.03 16.68 -24.90
N GLU A 414 -9.23 16.98 -25.92
CA GLU A 414 -7.97 17.71 -25.71
C GLU A 414 -8.27 19.20 -25.48
N THR A 415 -7.58 19.79 -24.51
CA THR A 415 -7.71 21.19 -24.13
C THR A 415 -6.34 21.82 -23.92
N ILE A 416 -6.30 23.14 -23.84
CA ILE A 416 -5.07 23.88 -23.49
C ILE A 416 -4.47 23.52 -22.12
N ARG A 417 -5.23 22.84 -21.24
CA ARG A 417 -4.79 22.44 -19.90
C ARG A 417 -4.37 20.96 -19.83
N GLY A 418 -4.58 20.19 -20.89
CA GLY A 418 -4.45 18.73 -20.93
C GLY A 418 -5.73 18.09 -21.47
N PHE A 419 -6.10 16.91 -20.97
CA PHE A 419 -7.26 16.17 -21.46
C PHE A 419 -8.42 16.22 -20.46
N GLU A 420 -9.60 16.65 -20.91
CA GLU A 420 -10.85 16.49 -20.17
C GLU A 420 -11.49 15.15 -20.53
N ILE A 421 -11.96 14.43 -19.53
CA ILE A 421 -12.46 13.06 -19.64
C ILE A 421 -13.81 13.03 -18.95
N ASP A 422 -14.86 12.71 -19.72
CA ASP A 422 -16.23 12.63 -19.22
C ASP A 422 -16.60 11.17 -18.96
N PHE A 423 -17.00 10.88 -17.72
CA PHE A 423 -17.63 9.62 -17.34
C PHE A 423 -19.14 9.82 -17.31
N ALA A 424 -19.88 9.05 -18.11
CA ALA A 424 -21.34 8.98 -18.01
C ALA A 424 -21.72 7.94 -16.96
N LEU A 425 -22.59 8.34 -16.06
CA LEU A 425 -23.03 7.59 -14.89
C LEU A 425 -24.53 7.44 -14.94
N ARG A 426 -25.05 6.27 -14.59
CA ARG A 426 -26.48 5.98 -14.62
C ARG A 426 -26.85 5.05 -13.47
N VAL A 427 -27.98 5.38 -12.83
CA VAL A 427 -28.61 4.58 -11.79
C VAL A 427 -29.98 4.15 -12.30
N ASP A 428 -30.19 2.84 -12.30
CA ASP A 428 -31.48 2.21 -12.59
C ASP A 428 -32.08 1.61 -11.32
N THR A 429 -33.41 1.60 -11.25
CA THR A 429 -34.21 0.90 -10.22
C THR A 429 -35.27 0.09 -10.94
N ALA A 430 -35.38 -1.21 -10.64
CA ALA A 430 -36.33 -2.10 -11.31
C ALA A 430 -36.29 -1.98 -12.86
N GLY A 431 -35.09 -1.79 -13.43
CA GLY A 431 -34.87 -1.65 -14.88
C GLY A 431 -35.20 -0.29 -15.50
N SER A 432 -35.60 0.71 -14.70
CA SER A 432 -35.88 2.08 -15.18
C SER A 432 -34.84 3.06 -14.67
N GLU A 433 -34.39 3.98 -15.53
CA GLU A 433 -33.47 5.04 -15.14
C GLU A 433 -34.15 5.99 -14.16
N VAL A 434 -33.45 6.31 -13.08
CA VAL A 434 -33.92 7.27 -12.06
C VAL A 434 -32.95 8.41 -11.83
N TRP A 435 -31.67 8.20 -12.11
CA TRP A 435 -30.64 9.22 -12.02
C TRP A 435 -29.60 9.01 -13.10
N ASN A 436 -29.13 10.09 -13.69
CA ASN A 436 -27.96 10.09 -14.57
C ASN A 436 -27.02 11.22 -14.20
N GLY A 437 -25.75 11.06 -14.56
CA GLY A 437 -24.72 12.03 -14.25
C GLY A 437 -23.59 12.04 -15.28
N THR A 438 -22.86 13.14 -15.32
CA THR A 438 -21.59 13.24 -16.02
C THR A 438 -20.55 13.86 -15.10
N THR A 439 -19.48 13.12 -14.89
CA THR A 439 -18.33 13.53 -14.09
C THR A 439 -17.15 13.80 -15.00
N THR A 440 -16.73 15.07 -15.06
CA THR A 440 -15.61 15.51 -15.89
C THR A 440 -14.37 15.67 -15.05
N VAL A 441 -13.30 14.98 -15.44
CA VAL A 441 -11.98 15.10 -14.83
C VAL A 441 -10.94 15.59 -15.82
N LEU A 442 -10.01 16.41 -15.35
CA LEU A 442 -8.89 16.94 -16.11
C LEU A 442 -7.60 16.21 -15.74
N SER A 443 -6.97 15.60 -16.75
CA SER A 443 -5.58 15.14 -16.70
C SER A 443 -4.66 16.24 -17.24
N ARG A 444 -3.79 16.81 -16.40
CA ARG A 444 -2.84 17.84 -16.85
C ARG A 444 -1.72 17.22 -17.67
N ASN A 445 -1.44 17.79 -18.86
CA ASN A 445 -0.28 17.41 -19.67
C ASN A 445 0.68 18.60 -19.83
N LYS A 446 1.96 18.43 -19.47
CA LYS A 446 2.99 19.48 -19.59
C LYS A 446 3.44 19.68 -21.04
N GLN A 447 3.40 18.66 -21.90
CA GLN A 447 3.81 18.75 -23.31
C GLN A 447 2.84 19.57 -24.17
N VAL A 448 1.56 19.63 -23.80
CA VAL A 448 0.55 20.47 -24.48
C VAL A 448 0.80 21.97 -24.25
N ARG A 449 1.54 22.34 -23.19
CA ARG A 449 1.90 23.75 -22.92
C ARG A 449 2.88 24.36 -23.93
N SER A 450 3.55 23.56 -24.78
CA SER A 450 4.54 24.04 -25.75
C SER A 450 3.98 24.34 -27.17
N GLY A 451 2.66 24.58 -27.29
CA GLY A 451 2.12 25.31 -28.45
C GLY A 451 1.83 24.52 -29.74
N ARG A 452 1.53 23.21 -29.66
CA ARG A 452 1.16 22.38 -30.85
C ARG A 452 -0.13 21.54 -30.65
N GLY A 453 -1.13 22.03 -29.91
CA GLY A 453 -2.43 21.36 -29.79
C GLY A 453 -3.42 21.86 -30.85
N THR A 454 -3.98 20.97 -31.67
CA THR A 454 -4.83 21.29 -32.84
C THR A 454 -6.35 21.29 -32.56
N GLY A 455 -6.80 20.99 -31.33
CA GLY A 455 -8.22 20.99 -30.95
C GLY A 455 -8.57 22.08 -29.93
N ARG A 456 -9.24 23.15 -30.36
CA ARG A 456 -9.68 24.26 -29.48
C ARG A 456 -11.13 24.08 -29.05
N THR A 457 -11.38 23.33 -28.00
CA THR A 457 -12.69 23.34 -27.31
C THR A 457 -12.50 23.96 -25.93
N LYS A 458 -13.04 25.17 -25.72
CA LYS A 458 -13.18 25.77 -24.38
C LYS A 458 -14.55 25.37 -23.85
N THR A 459 -14.61 24.77 -22.66
CA THR A 459 -15.86 24.64 -21.90
C THR A 459 -16.48 26.03 -21.76
N LYS A 460 -17.73 26.20 -22.18
CA LYS A 460 -18.42 27.50 -22.06
C LYS A 460 -18.40 27.91 -20.57
N PRO A 461 -17.84 29.07 -20.22
CA PRO A 461 -17.83 29.52 -18.84
C PRO A 461 -19.28 29.77 -18.38
N MET A 462 -19.63 29.32 -17.18
CA MET A 462 -20.88 29.73 -16.54
C MET A 462 -20.73 31.13 -15.93
N PRO A 463 -21.75 32.00 -16.02
CA PRO A 463 -21.71 33.32 -15.43
C PRO A 463 -21.62 33.24 -13.90
N TRP A 464 -20.86 34.17 -13.32
CA TRP A 464 -20.76 34.36 -11.87
C TRP A 464 -21.85 35.35 -11.42
N ILE A 465 -22.33 35.24 -10.18
CA ILE A 465 -23.20 36.26 -9.58
C ILE A 465 -22.29 37.46 -9.24
N GLN A 466 -22.47 38.59 -9.90
CA GLN A 466 -21.59 39.75 -9.72
C GLN A 466 -22.33 40.89 -9.03
N ASN A 467 -23.32 41.43 -9.73
CA ASN A 467 -24.05 42.63 -9.30
C ASN A 467 -25.52 42.31 -8.97
N GLU A 468 -25.94 41.07 -9.19
CA GLU A 468 -27.28 40.61 -8.85
C GLU A 468 -27.37 40.32 -7.35
N GLU A 469 -28.46 40.75 -6.72
CA GLU A 469 -28.72 40.48 -5.31
C GLU A 469 -29.21 39.03 -5.15
N PRO A 470 -28.43 38.15 -4.47
CA PRO A 470 -28.87 36.79 -4.24
C PRO A 470 -30.04 36.78 -3.25
N PHE A 471 -31.08 35.99 -3.52
CA PHE A 471 -32.19 35.84 -2.56
C PHE A 471 -31.72 35.17 -1.26
N GLN A 472 -30.61 34.41 -1.32
CA GLN A 472 -29.98 33.83 -0.16
C GLN A 472 -28.47 33.91 -0.26
N SER A 473 -27.83 34.40 0.81
CA SER A 473 -26.39 34.30 1.03
C SER A 473 -26.12 33.79 2.43
N ILE A 474 -25.33 32.72 2.54
CA ILE A 474 -24.99 32.12 3.82
C ILE A 474 -23.48 31.87 3.94
N ARG A 475 -22.95 32.06 5.15
CA ARG A 475 -21.57 31.71 5.47
C ARG A 475 -21.51 30.37 6.17
N ILE A 476 -20.60 29.52 5.73
CA ILE A 476 -20.40 28.18 6.25
C ILE A 476 -18.95 28.03 6.66
N HIS A 477 -18.74 27.74 7.94
CA HIS A 477 -17.43 27.32 8.43
C HIS A 477 -17.10 25.93 7.90
N VAL A 478 -15.88 25.76 7.38
CA VAL A 478 -15.33 24.49 6.88
C VAL A 478 -14.24 24.02 7.82
N PRO A 479 -14.54 23.14 8.80
CA PRO A 479 -13.57 22.62 9.75
C PRO A 479 -12.42 21.85 9.09
N GLU A 480 -11.28 21.75 9.77
CA GLU A 480 -10.09 21.01 9.29
C GLU A 480 -10.37 19.52 9.04
N ASN A 481 -11.29 18.91 9.80
CA ASN A 481 -11.62 17.50 9.69
C ASN A 481 -12.69 17.19 8.62
N THR A 482 -13.20 18.17 7.88
CA THR A 482 -14.28 18.01 6.90
C THR A 482 -13.93 16.96 5.85
N GLY A 483 -12.70 16.98 5.31
CA GLY A 483 -12.25 15.97 4.35
C GLY A 483 -12.27 14.54 4.91
N ARG A 484 -11.95 14.33 6.20
CA ARG A 484 -12.00 13.00 6.83
C ARG A 484 -13.44 12.53 7.05
N ARG A 485 -14.32 13.43 7.49
CA ARG A 485 -15.75 13.15 7.67
C ARG A 485 -16.42 12.81 6.33
N TYR A 486 -16.13 13.58 5.28
CA TYR A 486 -16.65 13.32 3.94
C TYR A 486 -16.09 12.03 3.34
N ALA A 487 -14.81 11.71 3.56
CA ALA A 487 -14.22 10.45 3.13
C ALA A 487 -14.87 9.22 3.79
N ALA A 488 -15.27 9.33 5.06
CA ALA A 488 -15.99 8.26 5.76
C ALA A 488 -17.36 7.97 5.12
N ALA A 489 -18.08 9.03 4.72
CA ALA A 489 -19.38 8.93 4.07
C ALA A 489 -19.29 8.46 2.60
N SER A 490 -18.45 9.11 1.80
CA SER A 490 -18.34 8.87 0.35
C SER A 490 -17.46 7.68 -0.02
N GLY A 491 -16.56 7.28 0.88
CA GLY A 491 -15.51 6.32 0.59
C GLY A 491 -14.28 6.92 -0.10
N ASP A 492 -14.26 8.22 -0.44
CA ASP A 492 -13.13 8.87 -1.10
C ASP A 492 -12.03 9.30 -0.11
N TRP A 493 -11.09 8.39 0.15
CA TRP A 493 -9.94 8.61 1.04
C TRP A 493 -8.69 9.17 0.33
N ASN A 494 -8.86 10.03 -0.68
CA ASN A 494 -7.72 10.63 -1.38
C ASN A 494 -6.82 11.47 -0.43
N PRO A 495 -5.50 11.21 -0.35
CA PRO A 495 -4.66 11.75 0.73
C PRO A 495 -4.60 13.27 0.84
N HIS A 496 -4.81 14.01 -0.25
CA HIS A 496 -4.74 15.48 -0.22
C HIS A 496 -5.93 16.16 0.50
N HIS A 497 -6.97 15.39 0.86
CA HIS A 497 -8.09 15.86 1.67
C HIS A 497 -7.93 15.59 3.18
N LEU A 498 -7.00 14.71 3.56
CA LEU A 498 -7.04 14.08 4.90
C LEU A 498 -6.20 14.80 5.95
N TYR A 499 -4.92 15.07 5.65
CA TYR A 499 -3.95 15.60 6.61
C TYR A 499 -3.00 16.59 5.94
N ALA A 500 -2.48 17.55 6.71
CA ALA A 500 -1.55 18.55 6.18
C ALA A 500 -0.29 17.90 5.57
N ALA A 501 0.24 16.85 6.21
CA ALA A 501 1.42 16.13 5.72
C ALA A 501 1.18 15.49 4.34
N THR A 502 0.04 14.82 4.16
CA THR A 502 -0.29 14.15 2.89
C THR A 502 -0.69 15.15 1.80
N ALA A 503 -1.32 16.26 2.16
CA ALA A 503 -1.60 17.36 1.24
C ALA A 503 -0.31 18.01 0.70
N ARG A 504 0.66 18.28 1.58
CA ARG A 504 1.98 18.84 1.20
C ARG A 504 2.75 17.92 0.27
N LEU A 505 2.72 16.62 0.51
CA LEU A 505 3.35 15.61 -0.37
C LEU A 505 2.80 15.67 -1.81
N LEU A 506 1.53 16.08 -1.97
CA LEU A 506 0.83 16.19 -3.25
C LEU A 506 0.79 17.62 -3.80
N GLY A 507 1.57 18.54 -3.24
CA GLY A 507 1.73 19.91 -3.74
C GLY A 507 0.70 20.92 -3.23
N TYR A 508 -0.09 20.58 -2.21
CA TYR A 508 -1.04 21.50 -1.58
C TYR A 508 -0.48 22.07 -0.28
N ARG A 509 -0.68 23.37 -0.04
CA ARG A 509 -0.19 24.04 1.19
C ARG A 509 -0.92 23.55 2.46
N ARG A 510 -2.20 23.23 2.31
CA ARG A 510 -3.12 22.72 3.34
C ARG A 510 -4.05 21.67 2.73
N PRO A 511 -4.70 20.82 3.53
CA PRO A 511 -5.77 19.93 3.03
C PRO A 511 -6.85 20.75 2.33
N ILE A 512 -7.44 20.18 1.29
CA ILE A 512 -8.54 20.81 0.57
C ILE A 512 -9.83 20.03 0.78
N ALA A 513 -10.98 20.70 0.80
CA ALA A 513 -12.27 20.02 0.81
C ALA A 513 -12.48 19.27 -0.52
N HIS A 514 -13.24 18.18 -0.49
CA HIS A 514 -13.65 17.49 -1.72
C HIS A 514 -14.56 18.41 -2.54
N GLY A 515 -14.38 18.43 -3.87
CA GLY A 515 -15.28 19.18 -4.76
C GLY A 515 -16.73 18.73 -4.58
N MET A 516 -16.95 17.41 -4.50
CA MET A 516 -18.29 16.84 -4.27
C MET A 516 -18.90 17.18 -2.91
N TRP A 517 -18.10 17.43 -1.87
CA TRP A 517 -18.62 17.97 -0.61
C TRP A 517 -19.19 19.37 -0.81
N THR A 518 -18.50 20.21 -1.58
CA THR A 518 -18.95 21.58 -1.90
C THR A 518 -20.24 21.57 -2.71
N PHE A 519 -20.29 20.69 -3.71
CA PHE A 519 -21.49 20.46 -4.53
C PHE A 519 -22.68 19.99 -3.69
N ALA A 520 -22.46 18.99 -2.83
CA ALA A 520 -23.48 18.50 -1.91
C ALA A 520 -23.94 19.57 -0.91
N ARG A 521 -23.03 20.41 -0.38
CA ARG A 521 -23.40 21.53 0.49
C ARG A 521 -24.29 22.53 -0.20
N VAL A 522 -23.97 22.93 -1.43
CA VAL A 522 -24.81 23.87 -2.16
C VAL A 522 -26.21 23.30 -2.39
N LEU A 523 -26.31 22.04 -2.83
CA LEU A 523 -27.61 21.38 -3.00
C LEU A 523 -28.39 21.28 -1.69
N ALA A 524 -27.73 20.96 -0.59
CA ALA A 524 -28.37 20.90 0.72
C ALA A 524 -28.91 22.26 1.19
N VAL A 525 -28.26 23.37 0.79
CA VAL A 525 -28.73 24.73 1.12
C VAL A 525 -29.95 25.08 0.28
N ILE A 526 -29.93 24.74 -1.01
CA ILE A 526 -31.10 24.91 -1.88
C ILE A 526 -32.28 24.08 -1.37
N GLU A 527 -32.05 22.80 -1.01
CA GLU A 527 -33.09 21.90 -0.49
C GLU A 527 -33.69 22.38 0.83
N ALA A 528 -32.85 22.94 1.72
CA ALA A 528 -33.28 23.46 3.02
C ALA A 528 -34.13 24.73 2.89
N ASP A 529 -33.88 25.55 1.87
CA ASP A 529 -34.70 26.71 1.52
C ASP A 529 -36.03 26.26 0.89
N ARG A 530 -35.96 25.34 -0.07
CA ARG A 530 -37.11 24.83 -0.80
C ARG A 530 -36.92 23.38 -1.23
N PRO A 531 -37.88 22.48 -0.93
CA PRO A 531 -37.83 21.10 -1.39
C PRO A 531 -37.69 21.00 -2.91
N PHE A 532 -37.00 19.96 -3.38
CA PHE A 532 -36.83 19.71 -4.80
C PHE A 532 -38.16 19.33 -5.47
N THR A 533 -38.40 19.93 -6.64
CA THR A 533 -39.41 19.48 -7.60
C THR A 533 -38.73 18.65 -8.67
N PHE A 534 -39.23 17.45 -8.95
CA PHE A 534 -38.59 16.52 -9.87
C PHE A 534 -39.23 16.57 -11.27
N PRO A 535 -38.45 16.36 -12.34
CA PRO A 535 -37.02 16.06 -12.36
C PRO A 535 -36.16 17.29 -11.99
N ILE A 536 -35.07 17.07 -11.26
CA ILE A 536 -34.05 18.11 -11.08
C ILE A 536 -32.88 17.87 -12.02
N GLU A 537 -32.37 18.94 -12.61
CA GLU A 537 -31.12 18.97 -13.36
C GLU A 537 -30.16 19.95 -12.69
N VAL A 538 -28.93 19.50 -12.43
CA VAL A 538 -27.90 20.33 -11.80
C VAL A 538 -26.63 20.28 -12.61
N ASN A 539 -26.02 21.44 -12.84
CA ASN A 539 -24.72 21.58 -13.47
C ASN A 539 -23.81 22.44 -12.59
N ALA A 540 -22.60 21.97 -12.29
CA ALA A 540 -21.62 22.69 -11.48
C ALA A 540 -20.21 22.62 -12.08
N LEU A 541 -19.52 23.76 -12.09
CA LEU A 541 -18.12 23.87 -12.49
C LEU A 541 -17.24 24.14 -11.26
N PHE A 542 -16.20 23.33 -11.08
CA PHE A 542 -15.21 23.51 -10.04
C PHE A 542 -14.04 24.36 -10.55
N LYS A 543 -13.77 25.47 -9.86
CA LYS A 543 -12.76 26.46 -10.28
C LYS A 543 -11.49 26.42 -9.45
N ARG A 544 -11.60 26.53 -8.13
CA ARG A 544 -10.47 26.58 -7.19
C ARG A 544 -10.73 25.71 -5.97
N PRO A 545 -9.68 25.07 -5.40
CA PRO A 545 -9.84 24.28 -4.19
C PRO A 545 -10.19 25.15 -2.99
N ILE A 546 -10.99 24.60 -2.07
CA ILE A 546 -11.25 25.17 -0.75
C ILE A 546 -10.22 24.64 0.22
N PHE A 547 -9.32 25.47 0.72
CA PHE A 547 -8.33 25.06 1.72
C PHE A 547 -8.93 25.03 3.12
N MET A 548 -8.73 23.94 3.85
CA MET A 548 -9.29 23.76 5.19
C MET A 548 -8.24 24.03 6.29
N PRO A 549 -8.64 24.57 7.45
CA PRO A 549 -9.96 25.16 7.72
C PRO A 549 -10.13 26.53 7.02
N THR A 550 -11.37 26.89 6.70
CA THR A 550 -11.74 28.23 6.17
C THR A 550 -13.24 28.53 6.41
N GLU A 551 -13.71 29.67 5.92
CA GLU A 551 -15.13 30.01 5.82
C GLU A 551 -15.46 30.27 4.33
N ILE A 552 -16.58 29.70 3.87
CA ILE A 552 -17.08 29.92 2.50
C ILE A 552 -18.45 30.58 2.52
N GLU A 553 -18.74 31.37 1.50
CA GLU A 553 -20.04 31.98 1.26
C GLU A 553 -20.72 31.23 0.11
N ILE A 554 -21.96 30.78 0.33
CA ILE A 554 -22.82 30.22 -0.71
C ILE A 554 -23.88 31.26 -1.03
N ARG A 555 -24.00 31.61 -2.32
CA ARG A 555 -24.99 32.56 -2.83
C ARG A 555 -25.90 31.87 -3.82
N LEU A 556 -27.20 32.12 -3.69
CA LEU A 556 -28.25 31.58 -4.54
C LEU A 556 -29.04 32.72 -5.18
N LEU A 557 -29.32 32.61 -6.47
CA LEU A 557 -30.04 33.60 -7.26
C LEU A 557 -31.13 32.90 -8.08
N ASP A 558 -32.35 33.44 -8.05
CA ASP A 558 -33.43 32.96 -8.92
C ASP A 558 -33.26 33.49 -10.34
N GLU A 559 -33.45 32.62 -11.32
CA GLU A 559 -33.59 32.97 -12.72
C GLU A 559 -35.02 32.67 -13.18
N GLN A 560 -35.78 33.72 -13.46
CA GLN A 560 -37.08 33.58 -14.13
C GLN A 560 -36.86 33.46 -15.64
N LYS A 561 -37.36 32.38 -16.25
CA LYS A 561 -37.50 32.30 -17.71
C LYS A 561 -38.73 33.11 -18.15
N PRO A 562 -38.66 33.92 -19.23
CA PRO A 562 -39.84 34.57 -19.78
C PRO A 562 -40.83 33.51 -20.27
N GLY A 563 -42.01 33.41 -19.65
CA GLY A 563 -43.15 32.62 -20.15
C GLY A 563 -43.24 31.13 -19.74
N GLY A 564 -42.66 30.68 -18.63
CA GLY A 564 -42.78 29.27 -18.21
C GLY A 564 -42.76 29.03 -16.70
N SER A 565 -43.46 27.97 -16.28
CA SER A 565 -43.60 27.47 -14.90
C SER A 565 -42.32 26.84 -14.30
N THR A 566 -41.23 26.74 -15.07
CA THR A 566 -39.98 26.09 -14.67
C THR A 566 -39.07 27.07 -13.92
N ARG A 567 -38.73 26.75 -12.67
CA ARG A 567 -37.84 27.58 -11.83
C ARG A 567 -36.38 27.17 -12.05
N SER A 568 -35.48 28.15 -12.15
CA SER A 568 -34.03 27.94 -12.27
C SER A 568 -33.33 28.70 -11.14
N VAL A 569 -32.34 28.06 -10.51
CA VAL A 569 -31.53 28.65 -9.45
C VAL A 569 -30.07 28.65 -9.90
N ARG A 570 -29.46 29.84 -10.04
CA ARG A 570 -28.01 29.96 -10.12
C ARG A 570 -27.40 29.93 -8.73
N PHE A 571 -26.25 29.31 -8.61
CA PHE A 571 -25.52 29.23 -7.36
C PHE A 571 -24.03 29.44 -7.55
N GLU A 572 -23.38 29.86 -6.48
CA GLU A 572 -21.93 29.90 -6.37
C GLU A 572 -21.45 29.69 -4.93
N ALA A 573 -20.23 29.17 -4.82
CA ALA A 573 -19.49 29.07 -3.59
C ALA A 573 -18.17 29.84 -3.74
N ARG A 574 -17.87 30.71 -2.78
CA ARG A 574 -16.68 31.58 -2.76
C ARG A 574 -16.03 31.60 -1.39
N ASP A 575 -14.76 31.97 -1.32
CA ASP A 575 -14.09 32.22 -0.04
C ASP A 575 -14.70 33.48 0.62
N SER A 576 -15.15 33.38 1.88
CA SER A 576 -15.89 34.47 2.53
C SER A 576 -15.06 35.72 2.78
N ARG A 577 -13.72 35.61 2.78
CA ARG A 577 -12.83 36.75 3.07
C ARG A 577 -12.28 37.39 1.81
N SER A 578 -11.78 36.57 0.89
CA SER A 578 -11.13 37.03 -0.34
C SER A 578 -12.10 37.21 -1.51
N GLY A 579 -13.30 36.63 -1.42
CA GLY A 579 -14.27 36.59 -2.52
C GLY A 579 -13.85 35.69 -3.68
N GLU A 580 -12.75 34.93 -3.52
CA GLU A 580 -12.25 34.07 -4.58
C GLU A 580 -13.25 32.95 -4.93
N PRO A 581 -13.50 32.70 -6.23
CA PRO A 581 -14.49 31.72 -6.65
C PRO A 581 -13.99 30.28 -6.49
N HIS A 582 -14.81 29.42 -5.86
CA HIS A 582 -14.56 27.98 -5.75
C HIS A 582 -15.39 27.16 -6.74
N MET A 583 -16.69 27.44 -6.83
CA MET A 583 -17.63 26.70 -7.68
C MET A 583 -18.77 27.61 -8.12
N ASN A 584 -19.30 27.41 -9.32
CA ASN A 584 -20.59 27.98 -9.74
C ASN A 584 -21.39 26.98 -10.54
N GLY A 585 -22.70 27.22 -10.65
CA GLY A 585 -23.59 26.33 -11.34
C GLY A 585 -25.03 26.81 -11.40
N SER A 586 -25.87 25.92 -11.90
CA SER A 586 -27.32 26.11 -11.92
C SER A 586 -28.06 24.82 -11.61
N MET A 587 -29.27 24.97 -11.09
CA MET A 587 -30.24 23.91 -10.88
C MET A 587 -31.55 24.30 -11.55
N GLN A 588 -32.19 23.37 -12.26
CA GLN A 588 -33.54 23.49 -12.80
C GLN A 588 -34.42 22.38 -12.20
N GLY A 589 -35.68 22.69 -11.88
CA GLY A 589 -36.62 21.74 -11.29
C GLY A 589 -38.01 22.32 -11.08
#